data_AF-A0A8W8IZU3-F1
#
_entry.id   AF-A0A8W8IZU3-F1
#
_cell.length_a   1.000
_cell.length_b   1.000
_cell.length_c   1.000
_cell.angle_alpha   90.00
_cell.angle_beta   90.00
_cell.angle_gamma   90.00
#
_symmetry.space_group_name_H-M   'P 1'
#
loop_
_entity.id
_entity.type
_entity.pdbx_description
1 polymer ?
#
loop_
_entity_poly.entity_id
_entity_poly.type
_entity_poly.pdbx_seq_one_letter_code
_entity_poly.pdbx_strand_id
1 'polypeptide(L)'
;MFSRVPPIPSALEEIASEEREQTGTDNPDSNEKTDSSIPKKPKHIRSDLWDKFKALEKKTDDVTRRSTEKRIKHLKKTLMQKVQDEITNEEDKDILRQHDVKFGPPVNDNSCPPRKRKHDENNREKDEEPKNNNEWKNIKGFLNVNDHLKGTDPGKYAPKTSLELKIDKSITEGDFERAEKLSDYMSTREFGKKIADAIDAKKFSEQSEEKMESSKEKKKKKLAWGFEHKQRWETKSAM
;
A
#
# COMPACT_ATOMS: atom_id res chain seq x y z
N MET A 1 18.14 -14.08 -62.28
CA MET A 1 18.73 -15.37 -61.84
C MET A 1 17.82 -15.93 -60.78
N PHE A 2 17.08 -16.99 -61.12
CA PHE A 2 16.03 -17.57 -60.29
C PHE A 2 16.62 -18.28 -59.07
N SER A 3 16.13 -17.94 -57.89
CA SER A 3 16.46 -18.60 -56.62
C SER A 3 15.76 -19.96 -56.54
N ARG A 4 16.53 -21.01 -56.24
CA ARG A 4 16.04 -22.36 -55.95
C ARG A 4 15.49 -22.42 -54.53
N VAL A 5 14.24 -22.86 -54.40
CA VAL A 5 13.58 -23.26 -53.16
C VAL A 5 13.87 -24.76 -52.93
N PRO A 6 14.23 -25.22 -51.72
CA PRO A 6 14.35 -26.65 -51.41
C PRO A 6 12.97 -27.28 -51.07
N PRO A 7 12.76 -28.58 -51.36
CA PRO A 7 11.47 -29.23 -51.14
C PRO A 7 11.26 -29.71 -49.69
N ILE A 8 10.00 -29.67 -49.25
CA ILE A 8 9.50 -30.21 -47.97
C ILE A 8 9.04 -31.66 -48.19
N PRO A 9 9.36 -32.62 -47.31
CA PRO A 9 8.77 -33.96 -47.37
C PRO A 9 7.38 -33.99 -46.72
N SER A 10 6.42 -34.50 -47.48
CA SER A 10 5.05 -34.85 -47.11
C SER A 10 5.02 -36.19 -46.38
N ALA A 11 4.30 -36.27 -45.26
CA ALA A 11 3.83 -37.53 -44.68
C ALA A 11 2.49 -37.27 -43.97
N LEU A 12 1.41 -37.63 -44.66
CA LEU A 12 0.05 -37.81 -44.16
C LEU A 12 -0.25 -39.33 -44.21
N GLU A 13 -1.27 -39.73 -43.46
CA GLU A 13 -1.76 -41.09 -43.16
C GLU A 13 -1.11 -41.67 -41.89
N GLU A 14 -1.84 -41.97 -40.82
CA GLU A 14 -3.11 -42.69 -40.76
C GLU A 14 -3.83 -42.34 -39.43
N ILE A 15 -5.11 -41.95 -39.50
CA ILE A 15 -6.00 -41.84 -38.33
C ILE A 15 -7.17 -42.78 -38.61
N ALA A 16 -7.31 -43.81 -37.77
CA ALA A 16 -8.48 -44.65 -37.70
C ALA A 16 -8.82 -44.98 -36.24
N SER A 17 -10.12 -44.95 -35.97
CA SER A 17 -10.84 -45.61 -34.86
C SER A 17 -11.08 -44.84 -33.57
N GLU A 18 -12.23 -44.19 -33.61
CA GLU A 18 -13.21 -43.97 -32.56
C GLU A 18 -13.77 -45.30 -32.00
N GLU A 19 -13.97 -45.42 -30.68
CA GLU A 19 -15.23 -45.87 -30.04
C GLU A 19 -15.09 -46.04 -28.50
N ARG A 20 -16.25 -46.04 -27.85
CA ARG A 20 -16.57 -45.73 -26.45
C ARG A 20 -16.98 -46.99 -25.65
N GLU A 21 -16.77 -46.90 -24.33
CA GLU A 21 -17.66 -47.33 -23.22
C GLU A 21 -17.69 -48.78 -22.66
N GLN A 22 -17.76 -48.82 -21.32
CA GLN A 22 -18.30 -49.83 -20.37
C GLN A 22 -17.43 -51.07 -20.06
N THR A 23 -17.29 -51.60 -18.83
CA THR A 23 -17.81 -51.40 -17.46
C THR A 23 -16.98 -52.32 -16.55
N GLY A 24 -16.80 -51.98 -15.27
CA GLY A 24 -16.18 -52.91 -14.32
C GLY A 24 -15.85 -52.26 -12.98
N THR A 25 -16.87 -51.98 -12.18
CA THR A 25 -16.73 -51.65 -10.76
C THR A 25 -16.87 -52.91 -9.92
N ASP A 26 -15.79 -53.32 -9.26
CA ASP A 26 -15.84 -54.14 -8.04
C ASP A 26 -14.92 -53.49 -7.00
N ASN A 27 -15.54 -53.03 -5.91
CA ASN A 27 -14.94 -52.73 -4.61
C ASN A 27 -15.73 -53.62 -3.62
N PRO A 28 -15.16 -54.14 -2.52
CA PRO A 28 -14.28 -53.39 -1.61
C PRO A 28 -13.19 -54.23 -0.92
N ASP A 29 -12.11 -53.61 -0.41
CA ASP A 29 -11.77 -53.77 1.01
C ASP A 29 -10.64 -52.82 1.46
N SER A 30 -10.87 -52.25 2.65
CA SER A 30 -9.92 -51.73 3.64
C SER A 30 -8.47 -51.40 3.22
N ASN A 31 -8.12 -50.11 3.27
CA ASN A 31 -7.09 -49.72 4.25
C ASN A 31 -7.01 -48.23 4.53
N GLU A 32 -6.74 -47.98 5.81
CA GLU A 32 -6.60 -46.72 6.53
C GLU A 32 -5.75 -45.68 5.77
N LYS A 33 -6.33 -44.51 5.52
CA LYS A 33 -5.57 -43.32 5.14
C LYS A 33 -4.81 -42.83 6.37
N THR A 34 -3.57 -43.30 6.52
CA THR A 34 -2.63 -42.70 7.46
C THR A 34 -2.26 -41.29 6.99
N ASP A 35 -2.74 -40.30 7.73
CA ASP A 35 -2.10 -38.99 7.84
C ASP A 35 -0.61 -39.16 8.18
N SER A 36 0.30 -38.67 7.32
CA SER A 36 1.62 -38.14 7.72
C SER A 36 2.53 -37.87 6.51
N SER A 37 2.14 -36.94 5.62
CA SER A 37 3.11 -36.36 4.67
C SER A 37 3.85 -35.19 5.32
N ILE A 38 4.65 -35.47 6.35
CA ILE A 38 5.64 -34.52 6.86
C ILE A 38 6.99 -34.96 6.26
N PRO A 39 7.67 -34.11 5.46
CA PRO A 39 8.95 -34.47 4.86
C PRO A 39 9.97 -34.77 5.96
N LYS A 40 10.39 -36.04 6.04
CA LYS A 40 11.35 -36.52 7.05
C LYS A 40 12.69 -35.81 6.88
N LYS A 41 13.34 -35.50 8.00
CA LYS A 41 14.65 -34.83 8.01
C LYS A 41 15.71 -35.67 7.25
N PRO A 42 16.56 -35.06 6.42
CA PRO A 42 17.65 -35.77 5.76
C PRO A 42 18.69 -36.29 6.77
N LYS A 43 19.22 -37.49 6.53
CA LYS A 43 20.08 -38.24 7.48
C LYS A 43 21.43 -37.54 7.79
N HIS A 44 21.90 -36.66 6.91
CA HIS A 44 23.24 -36.06 6.98
C HIS A 44 23.23 -34.57 7.37
N ILE A 45 22.10 -34.06 7.88
CA ILE A 45 21.95 -32.66 8.25
C ILE A 45 21.70 -32.56 9.76
N ARG A 46 22.40 -31.63 10.42
CA ARG A 46 22.17 -31.33 11.84
C ARG A 46 20.72 -30.89 12.05
N SER A 47 20.05 -31.38 13.09
CA SER A 47 18.66 -31.05 13.44
C SER A 47 18.39 -29.55 13.38
N ASP A 48 19.26 -28.77 14.01
CA ASP A 48 19.10 -27.32 14.16
C ASP A 48 19.12 -26.59 12.81
N LEU A 49 19.86 -27.12 11.83
CA LEU A 49 19.90 -26.56 10.47
C LEU A 49 18.65 -26.93 9.68
N TRP A 50 18.13 -28.14 9.88
CA TRP A 50 16.88 -28.58 9.26
C TRP A 50 15.67 -27.79 9.79
N ASP A 51 15.63 -27.55 11.10
CA ASP A 51 14.58 -26.75 11.73
C ASP A 51 14.62 -25.29 11.26
N LYS A 52 15.82 -24.72 11.13
CA LYS A 52 16.01 -23.38 10.53
C LYS A 52 15.56 -23.34 9.07
N PHE A 53 15.85 -24.38 8.29
CA PHE A 53 15.42 -24.49 6.90
C PHE A 53 13.89 -24.55 6.79
N LYS A 54 13.23 -25.39 7.60
CA LYS A 54 11.76 -25.47 7.64
C LYS A 54 11.10 -24.20 8.15
N ALA A 55 11.71 -23.52 9.12
CA ALA A 55 11.25 -22.21 9.55
C ALA A 55 11.39 -21.14 8.45
N LEU A 56 12.42 -21.23 7.61
CA LEU A 56 12.62 -20.32 6.49
C LEU A 56 11.61 -20.60 5.36
N GLU A 57 11.40 -21.87 5.00
CA GLU A 57 10.42 -22.32 4.02
C GLU A 57 9.00 -21.86 4.40
N LYS A 58 8.61 -22.05 5.67
CA LYS A 58 7.33 -21.56 6.17
C LYS A 58 7.18 -20.04 6.06
N LYS A 59 8.25 -19.28 6.35
CA LYS A 59 8.23 -17.82 6.22
C LYS A 59 8.09 -17.37 4.76
N THR A 60 8.77 -18.03 3.82
CA THR A 60 8.67 -17.71 2.39
C THR A 60 7.28 -18.04 1.85
N ASP A 61 6.69 -19.16 2.26
CA ASP A 61 5.34 -19.57 1.88
C ASP A 61 4.30 -18.62 2.45
N ASP A 62 4.41 -18.24 3.72
CA ASP A 62 3.52 -17.28 4.36
C ASP A 62 3.57 -15.89 3.68
N VAL A 63 4.75 -15.43 3.27
CA VAL A 63 4.90 -14.17 2.52
C VAL A 63 4.27 -14.26 1.14
N THR A 64 4.53 -15.36 0.42
CA THR A 64 3.98 -15.59 -0.92
C THR A 64 2.47 -15.70 -0.86
N ARG A 65 1.92 -16.46 0.11
CA ARG A 65 0.50 -16.61 0.36
C ARG A 65 -0.17 -15.29 0.75
N ARG A 66 0.42 -14.51 1.66
CA ARG A 66 -0.11 -13.18 2.01
C ARG A 66 -0.13 -12.25 0.80
N SER A 67 0.87 -12.34 -0.08
CA SER A 67 0.93 -11.56 -1.32
C SER A 67 -0.19 -11.96 -2.29
N THR A 68 -0.38 -13.26 -2.52
CA THR A 68 -1.45 -13.76 -3.41
C THR A 68 -2.84 -13.52 -2.84
N GLU A 69 -3.06 -13.71 -1.54
CA GLU A 69 -4.32 -13.40 -0.87
C GLU A 69 -4.68 -11.91 -0.98
N LYS A 70 -3.69 -11.02 -0.78
CA LYS A 70 -3.88 -9.57 -0.99
C LYS A 70 -4.24 -9.26 -2.43
N ARG A 71 -3.54 -9.88 -3.40
CA ARG A 71 -3.83 -9.72 -4.84
C ARG A 71 -5.24 -10.20 -5.18
N ILE A 72 -5.64 -11.37 -4.68
CA ILE A 72 -6.98 -11.95 -4.90
C ILE A 72 -8.05 -11.06 -4.26
N LYS A 73 -7.83 -10.57 -3.03
CA LYS A 73 -8.76 -9.66 -2.36
C LYS A 73 -8.90 -8.34 -3.12
N HIS A 74 -7.80 -7.80 -3.62
CA HIS A 74 -7.82 -6.59 -4.45
C HIS A 74 -8.59 -6.83 -5.75
N LEU A 75 -8.31 -7.92 -6.48
CA LEU A 75 -9.04 -8.30 -7.70
C LEU A 75 -10.54 -8.46 -7.44
N LYS A 76 -10.93 -9.18 -6.37
CA LYS A 76 -12.33 -9.33 -5.96
C LYS A 76 -12.98 -7.97 -5.68
N LYS A 77 -12.29 -7.08 -4.95
CA LYS A 77 -12.79 -5.73 -4.66
C LYS A 77 -12.98 -4.91 -5.94
N THR A 78 -11.99 -4.91 -6.83
CA THR A 78 -12.03 -4.16 -8.09
C THR A 78 -13.12 -4.69 -9.02
N LEU A 79 -13.29 -6.02 -9.11
CA LEU A 79 -14.37 -6.63 -9.89
C LEU A 79 -15.73 -6.31 -9.29
N MET A 80 -15.90 -6.43 -7.98
CA MET A 80 -17.16 -6.05 -7.32
C MET A 80 -17.48 -4.57 -7.51
N GLN A 81 -16.48 -3.69 -7.49
CA GLN A 81 -16.67 -2.27 -7.77
C GLN A 81 -17.11 -2.03 -9.21
N LYS A 82 -16.48 -2.69 -10.20
CA LYS A 82 -16.90 -2.58 -11.60
C LYS A 82 -18.33 -3.08 -11.83
N VAL A 83 -18.67 -4.23 -11.25
CA VAL A 83 -20.04 -4.75 -11.27
C VAL A 83 -21.00 -3.75 -10.61
N GLN A 84 -20.58 -3.08 -9.54
CA GLN A 84 -21.34 -2.00 -8.90
C GLN A 84 -21.58 -0.80 -9.80
N ASP A 85 -20.55 -0.35 -10.50
CA ASP A 85 -20.62 0.82 -11.35
C ASP A 85 -21.43 0.54 -12.63
N GLU A 86 -21.46 -0.71 -13.09
CA GLU A 86 -22.25 -1.15 -14.26
C GLU A 86 -23.74 -1.33 -13.93
N ILE A 87 -24.08 -1.70 -12.69
CA ILE A 87 -25.48 -1.75 -12.23
C ILE A 87 -25.99 -0.31 -12.04
N THR A 88 -26.52 0.24 -13.13
CA THR A 88 -26.95 1.64 -13.21
C THR A 88 -28.40 1.81 -12.76
N ASN A 89 -29.25 0.80 -12.95
CA ASN A 89 -30.66 0.83 -12.58
C ASN A 89 -30.83 0.68 -11.06
N GLU A 90 -31.69 1.51 -10.46
CA GLU A 90 -31.92 1.49 -9.01
C GLU A 90 -32.76 0.27 -8.56
N GLU A 91 -33.68 -0.20 -9.41
CA GLU A 91 -34.51 -1.39 -9.17
C GLU A 91 -33.67 -2.67 -9.07
N ASP A 92 -32.64 -2.81 -9.92
CA ASP A 92 -31.72 -3.95 -9.89
C ASP A 92 -30.90 -3.98 -8.59
N LYS A 93 -30.54 -2.81 -8.05
CA LYS A 93 -29.87 -2.70 -6.75
C LYS A 93 -30.81 -3.10 -5.61
N ASP A 94 -32.08 -2.74 -5.67
CA ASP A 94 -33.09 -3.14 -4.67
C ASP A 94 -33.33 -4.64 -4.63
N ILE A 95 -33.43 -5.29 -5.79
CA ILE A 95 -33.57 -6.75 -5.87
C ILE A 95 -32.34 -7.44 -5.26
N LEU A 96 -31.13 -6.96 -5.55
CA LEU A 96 -29.88 -7.48 -4.97
C LEU A 96 -29.80 -7.27 -3.45
N ARG A 97 -30.34 -6.16 -2.93
CA ARG A 97 -30.46 -5.88 -1.49
C ARG A 97 -31.42 -6.86 -0.79
N GLN A 98 -32.55 -7.19 -1.41
CA GLN A 98 -33.52 -8.17 -0.88
C GLN A 98 -32.93 -9.58 -0.71
N HIS A 99 -31.91 -9.91 -1.51
CA HIS A 99 -31.19 -11.19 -1.47
C HIS A 99 -29.86 -11.11 -0.67
N ASP A 100 -29.72 -10.17 0.27
CA ASP A 100 -28.58 -10.02 1.21
C ASP A 100 -27.22 -9.66 0.57
N VAL A 101 -27.19 -9.19 -0.68
CA VAL A 101 -25.96 -8.69 -1.31
C VAL A 101 -25.76 -7.22 -0.93
N LYS A 102 -24.76 -6.94 -0.10
CA LYS A 102 -24.53 -5.58 0.46
C LYS A 102 -23.92 -4.63 -0.58
N PHE A 103 -24.74 -3.71 -1.10
CA PHE A 103 -24.35 -2.64 -2.00
C PHE A 103 -24.44 -1.26 -1.31
N GLY A 104 -23.32 -0.52 -1.24
CA GLY A 104 -23.28 0.92 -0.92
C GLY A 104 -23.78 1.36 0.48
N PRO A 105 -23.67 2.66 0.82
CA PRO A 105 -24.23 3.21 2.06
C PRO A 105 -25.75 3.08 2.08
N PRO A 106 -26.38 2.88 3.25
CA PRO A 106 -27.79 2.55 3.35
C PRO A 106 -28.66 3.66 2.78
N VAL A 107 -29.62 3.27 1.94
CA VAL A 107 -30.82 4.08 1.66
C VAL A 107 -31.71 4.01 2.91
N ASN A 108 -32.20 5.16 3.35
CA ASN A 108 -32.97 5.32 4.58
C ASN A 108 -34.39 4.77 4.41
N ASP A 109 -34.56 3.45 4.54
CA ASP A 109 -35.89 2.85 4.59
C ASP A 109 -36.29 2.55 6.04
N ASN A 110 -37.33 3.24 6.51
CA ASN A 110 -37.88 3.17 7.87
C ASN A 110 -38.62 1.87 8.19
N SER A 111 -38.26 0.71 7.62
CA SER A 111 -38.99 -0.55 7.80
C SER A 111 -38.30 -1.61 8.66
N CYS A 112 -37.08 -1.36 9.18
CA CYS A 112 -36.37 -2.33 10.02
C CYS A 112 -36.17 -1.79 11.45
N PRO A 113 -36.62 -2.49 12.51
CA PRO A 113 -36.47 -1.99 13.87
C PRO A 113 -34.98 -1.95 14.26
N PRO A 114 -34.46 -0.81 14.72
CA PRO A 114 -33.05 -0.70 15.06
C PRO A 114 -32.76 -1.53 16.31
N ARG A 115 -31.81 -2.46 16.20
CA ARG A 115 -31.18 -3.08 17.38
C ARG A 115 -30.48 -1.97 18.16
N LYS A 116 -31.10 -1.52 19.26
CA LYS A 116 -30.54 -0.52 20.16
C LYS A 116 -29.18 -0.98 20.70
N ARG A 117 -28.10 -0.45 20.13
CA ARG A 117 -26.86 -0.27 20.86
C ARG A 117 -26.97 1.11 21.51
N LYS A 118 -27.02 1.15 22.85
CA LYS A 118 -26.89 2.39 23.61
C LYS A 118 -25.52 2.98 23.26
N HIS A 119 -25.53 4.07 22.53
CA HIS A 119 -24.44 5.03 22.50
C HIS A 119 -25.09 6.40 22.62
N ASP A 120 -24.61 7.20 23.58
CA ASP A 120 -25.11 8.54 23.82
C ASP A 120 -25.07 9.36 22.53
N GLU A 121 -26.21 9.94 22.18
CA GLU A 121 -26.37 10.87 21.07
C GLU A 121 -25.75 12.21 21.47
N ASN A 122 -24.51 12.45 21.02
CA ASN A 122 -24.09 13.82 20.78
C ASN A 122 -24.67 14.21 19.41
N ASN A 123 -25.78 14.96 19.43
CA ASN A 123 -26.23 15.74 18.29
C ASN A 123 -25.11 16.72 17.91
N ARG A 124 -24.29 16.34 16.94
CA ARG A 124 -23.52 17.29 16.15
C ARG A 124 -24.23 17.42 14.82
N GLU A 125 -24.79 18.60 14.64
CA GLU A 125 -25.20 19.12 13.34
C GLU A 125 -24.12 18.79 12.31
N LYS A 126 -24.55 18.33 11.13
CA LYS A 126 -23.68 18.14 9.98
C LYS A 126 -23.23 19.53 9.52
N ASP A 127 -22.20 20.04 10.16
CA ASP A 127 -21.42 21.15 9.64
C ASP A 127 -20.70 20.66 8.38
N GLU A 128 -20.95 21.37 7.28
CA GLU A 128 -20.11 21.39 6.08
C GLU A 128 -18.64 21.18 6.47
N GLU A 129 -17.98 20.09 6.02
CA GLU A 129 -16.57 19.86 6.34
C GLU A 129 -15.76 21.11 5.93
N PRO A 130 -15.18 21.86 6.87
CA PRO A 130 -14.45 23.06 6.50
C PRO A 130 -13.23 22.61 5.70
N LYS A 131 -12.98 23.22 4.54
CA LYS A 131 -11.80 22.99 3.68
C LYS A 131 -10.48 22.95 4.49
N ASN A 132 -10.44 23.69 5.61
CA ASN A 132 -9.37 23.69 6.60
C ASN A 132 -8.99 22.30 7.15
N ASN A 133 -9.93 21.35 7.23
CA ASN A 133 -9.64 20.02 7.77
C ASN A 133 -8.70 19.23 6.84
N ASN A 134 -8.81 19.43 5.51
CA ASN A 134 -7.93 18.78 4.56
C ASN A 134 -6.53 19.40 4.55
N GLU A 135 -6.42 20.73 4.63
CA GLU A 135 -5.14 21.41 4.77
C GLU A 135 -4.41 20.99 6.06
N TRP A 136 -5.14 20.93 7.17
CA TRP A 136 -4.60 20.47 8.44
C TRP A 136 -4.15 19.00 8.40
N LYS A 137 -4.96 18.10 7.82
CA LYS A 137 -4.60 16.68 7.61
C LYS A 137 -3.28 16.56 6.84
N ASN A 138 -3.08 17.39 5.81
CA ASN A 138 -1.86 17.39 5.00
C ASN A 138 -0.64 17.90 5.78
N ILE A 139 -0.78 18.95 6.59
CA ILE A 139 0.32 19.53 7.38
C ILE A 139 0.69 18.64 8.57
N LYS A 140 -0.29 17.98 9.20
CA LYS A 140 -0.09 17.15 10.39
C LYS A 140 0.96 16.06 10.21
N GLY A 141 1.10 15.50 9.01
CA GLY A 141 2.13 14.50 8.68
C GLY A 141 3.56 15.04 8.74
N PHE A 142 3.75 16.36 8.60
CA PHE A 142 5.07 17.01 8.57
C PHE A 142 5.53 17.59 9.91
N LEU A 143 4.65 17.66 10.92
CA LEU A 143 4.95 18.27 12.23
C LEU A 143 6.17 17.67 12.94
N ASN A 144 6.36 16.35 12.84
CA ASN A 144 7.41 15.64 13.57
C ASN A 144 8.53 15.13 12.66
N VAL A 145 8.50 15.44 11.35
CA VAL A 145 9.48 14.91 10.38
C VAL A 145 10.90 15.35 10.75
N ASN A 146 11.06 16.57 11.25
CA ASN A 146 12.36 17.15 11.56
C ASN A 146 12.78 17.03 13.03
N ASP A 147 12.02 16.33 13.88
CA ASP A 147 12.34 16.22 15.31
C ASP A 147 13.67 15.49 15.56
N HIS A 148 14.04 14.55 14.69
CA HIS A 148 15.31 13.84 14.74
C HIS A 148 16.53 14.71 14.35
N LEU A 149 16.31 15.86 13.70
CA LEU A 149 17.37 16.83 13.37
C LEU A 149 17.62 17.81 14.51
N LYS A 150 16.70 17.90 15.48
CA LYS A 150 16.93 18.65 16.71
C LYS A 150 18.04 17.89 17.46
N GLY A 151 19.16 18.56 17.74
CA GLY A 151 20.21 17.98 18.56
C GLY A 151 19.71 17.65 19.97
N THR A 152 20.55 17.05 20.80
CA THR A 152 20.24 16.85 22.21
C THR A 152 19.92 18.20 22.85
N ASP A 153 18.72 18.33 23.40
CA ASP A 153 18.33 19.53 24.13
C ASP A 153 19.32 19.73 25.30
N PRO A 154 20.01 20.89 25.38
CA PRO A 154 20.89 21.20 26.52
C PRO A 154 20.16 21.18 27.87
N GLY A 155 18.82 21.10 27.86
CA GLY A 155 18.00 20.83 29.02
C GLY A 155 18.20 21.92 30.08
N LYS A 156 18.49 21.52 31.32
CA LYS A 156 18.64 22.46 32.45
C LYS A 156 19.85 23.39 32.34
N TYR A 157 20.83 23.07 31.49
CA TYR A 157 22.05 23.87 31.32
C TYR A 157 21.93 24.92 30.23
N ALA A 158 20.84 24.91 29.46
CA ALA A 158 20.56 25.95 28.49
C ALA A 158 20.34 27.30 29.20
N PRO A 159 20.84 28.42 28.65
CA PRO A 159 20.44 29.73 29.14
C PRO A 159 18.93 29.90 28.97
N LYS A 160 18.24 30.21 30.08
CA LYS A 160 16.79 30.37 30.09
C LYS A 160 16.34 31.45 29.13
N THR A 161 15.24 31.21 28.43
CA THR A 161 14.67 32.22 27.53
C THR A 161 14.07 33.38 28.34
N SER A 162 13.92 34.55 27.72
CA SER A 162 13.34 35.73 28.40
C SER A 162 11.90 35.50 28.89
N LEU A 163 11.16 34.57 28.26
CA LEU A 163 9.80 34.22 28.64
C LEU A 163 9.80 33.28 29.85
N GLU A 164 10.69 32.27 29.87
CA GLU A 164 10.91 31.41 31.05
C GLU A 164 11.32 32.24 32.27
N LEU A 165 12.22 33.22 32.11
CA LEU A 165 12.61 34.12 33.20
C LEU A 165 11.42 34.93 33.74
N LYS A 166 10.45 35.29 32.90
CA LYS A 166 9.23 35.98 33.35
C LYS A 166 8.29 35.03 34.09
N ILE A 167 8.15 33.79 33.62
CA ILE A 167 7.38 32.74 34.31
C ILE A 167 7.99 32.51 35.71
N ASP A 168 9.30 32.32 35.80
CA ASP A 168 10.00 32.13 37.07
C ASP A 168 9.77 33.31 38.02
N LYS A 169 9.88 34.56 37.53
CA LYS A 169 9.62 35.76 38.34
C LYS A 169 8.20 35.78 38.90
N SER A 170 7.19 35.53 38.06
CA SER A 170 5.79 35.47 38.51
C SER A 170 5.55 34.37 39.54
N ILE A 171 6.22 33.21 39.40
CA ILE A 171 6.18 32.15 40.41
C ILE A 171 6.82 32.61 41.73
N THR A 172 7.98 33.27 41.68
CA THR A 172 8.64 33.77 42.90
C THR A 172 7.86 34.87 43.61
N GLU A 173 7.11 35.67 42.86
CA GLU A 173 6.23 36.72 43.37
C GLU A 173 4.90 36.17 43.90
N GLY A 174 4.57 34.90 43.59
CA GLY A 174 3.32 34.24 43.99
C GLY A 174 2.11 34.54 43.08
N ASP A 175 2.33 35.18 41.93
CA ASP A 175 1.28 35.45 40.93
C ASP A 175 1.16 34.29 39.94
N PHE A 176 0.43 33.25 40.37
CA PHE A 176 0.25 32.02 39.59
C PHE A 176 -0.62 32.22 38.35
N GLU A 177 -1.61 33.12 38.41
CA GLU A 177 -2.50 33.40 37.27
C GLU A 177 -1.70 33.99 36.10
N ARG A 178 -0.76 34.88 36.40
CA ARG A 178 0.13 35.44 35.37
C ARG A 178 1.12 34.40 34.83
N ALA A 179 1.65 33.53 35.70
CA ALA A 179 2.55 32.46 35.27
C ALA A 179 1.86 31.47 34.31
N GLU A 180 0.60 31.11 34.57
CA GLU A 180 -0.22 30.25 33.71
C GLU A 180 -0.43 30.87 32.33
N LYS A 181 -0.86 32.14 32.26
CA LYS A 181 -1.03 32.88 31.00
C LYS A 181 0.25 32.92 30.18
N LEU A 182 1.40 33.12 30.82
CA LEU A 182 2.70 33.12 30.16
C LEU A 182 3.10 31.72 29.65
N SER A 183 2.74 30.65 30.38
CA SER A 183 2.96 29.26 29.97
C SER A 183 2.11 28.87 28.76
N ASP A 184 0.83 29.26 28.74
CA ASP A 184 -0.05 29.02 27.60
C ASP A 184 0.42 29.78 26.36
N TYR A 185 0.86 31.02 26.55
CA TYR A 185 1.47 31.81 25.50
C TYR A 185 2.75 31.16 24.95
N MET A 186 3.63 30.66 25.83
CA MET A 186 4.83 29.93 25.43
C MET A 186 4.47 28.68 24.61
N SER A 187 3.50 27.91 25.07
CA SER A 187 3.04 26.68 24.41
C SER A 187 2.45 26.98 23.02
N THR A 188 1.63 28.03 22.92
CA THR A 188 1.04 28.48 21.64
C THR A 188 2.12 28.93 20.67
N ARG A 189 3.13 29.66 21.15
CA ARG A 189 4.27 30.10 20.33
C ARG A 189 5.08 28.94 19.79
N GLU A 190 5.48 28.01 20.66
CA GLU A 190 6.26 26.82 20.25
C GLU A 190 5.45 25.94 19.29
N PHE A 191 4.15 25.80 19.50
CA PHE A 191 3.27 25.10 18.57
C PHE A 191 3.16 25.81 17.21
N GLY A 192 3.01 27.14 17.20
CA GLY A 192 3.02 27.93 15.96
C GLY A 192 4.31 27.77 15.17
N LYS A 193 5.47 27.71 15.85
CA LYS A 193 6.76 27.40 15.22
C LYS A 193 6.77 26.02 14.58
N LYS A 194 6.25 24.99 15.26
CA LYS A 194 6.12 23.63 14.67
C LYS A 194 5.26 23.63 13.41
N ILE A 195 4.17 24.40 13.40
CA ILE A 195 3.31 24.52 12.21
C ILE A 195 4.08 25.18 11.06
N ALA A 196 4.81 26.27 11.32
CA ALA A 196 5.63 26.93 10.31
C ALA A 196 6.70 25.98 9.73
N ASP A 197 7.46 25.30 10.60
CA ASP A 197 8.46 24.30 10.22
C ASP A 197 7.84 23.19 9.35
N ALA A 198 6.61 22.73 9.68
CA ALA A 198 5.89 21.71 8.92
C ALA A 198 5.45 22.19 7.54
N ILE A 199 4.98 23.44 7.43
CA ILE A 199 4.62 24.05 6.14
C ILE A 199 5.86 24.15 5.25
N ASP A 200 7.00 24.55 5.79
CA ASP A 200 8.24 24.65 5.04
C ASP A 200 8.76 23.28 4.60
N ALA A 201 8.67 22.26 5.48
CA ALA A 201 9.00 20.88 5.13
C ALA A 201 8.11 20.34 3.99
N LYS A 202 6.81 20.65 4.02
CA LYS A 202 5.88 20.29 2.95
C LYS A 202 6.28 20.93 1.61
N LYS A 203 6.51 22.25 1.59
CA LYS A 203 6.96 22.97 0.39
C LYS A 203 8.26 22.39 -0.16
N PHE A 204 9.20 22.05 0.72
CA PHE A 204 10.47 21.44 0.31
C PHE A 204 10.26 20.06 -0.34
N SER A 205 9.35 19.24 0.19
CA SER A 205 9.01 17.94 -0.39
C SER A 205 8.45 18.07 -1.80
N GLU A 206 7.48 18.98 -2.00
CA GLU A 206 6.88 19.26 -3.31
C GLU A 206 7.94 19.74 -4.31
N GLN A 207 8.77 20.71 -3.91
CA GLN A 207 9.86 21.22 -4.74
C GLN A 207 10.92 20.16 -5.07
N SER A 208 11.20 19.24 -4.14
CA SER A 208 12.14 18.14 -4.36
C SER A 208 11.61 17.16 -5.41
N GLU A 209 10.33 16.80 -5.33
CA GLU A 209 9.66 15.92 -6.29
C GLU A 209 9.64 16.52 -7.70
N GLU A 210 9.31 17.81 -7.84
CA GLU A 210 9.34 18.53 -9.13
C GLU A 210 10.75 18.58 -9.75
N LYS A 211 11.77 18.82 -8.92
CA LYS A 211 13.17 18.79 -9.35
C LYS A 211 13.60 17.38 -9.77
N MET A 212 13.15 16.34 -9.07
CA MET A 212 13.40 14.95 -9.47
C MET A 212 12.72 14.63 -10.80
N GLU A 213 11.47 15.05 -11.00
CA GLU A 213 10.72 14.75 -12.22
C GLU A 213 11.28 15.48 -13.44
N SER A 214 11.57 16.77 -13.32
CA SER A 214 12.26 17.53 -14.37
C SER A 214 13.65 16.97 -14.68
N SER A 215 14.37 16.47 -13.68
CA SER A 215 15.66 15.78 -13.88
C SER A 215 15.50 14.44 -14.58
N LYS A 216 14.47 13.64 -14.26
CA LYS A 216 14.15 12.41 -14.98
C LYS A 216 13.79 12.70 -16.43
N GLU A 217 13.00 13.74 -16.70
CA GLU A 217 12.64 14.14 -18.06
C GLU A 217 13.86 14.57 -18.86
N LYS A 218 14.76 15.37 -18.26
CA LYS A 218 16.05 15.73 -18.85
C LYS A 218 16.93 14.51 -19.12
N LYS A 219 16.96 13.51 -18.22
CA LYS A 219 17.69 12.25 -18.41
C LYS A 219 17.10 11.42 -19.55
N LYS A 220 15.77 11.29 -19.65
CA LYS A 220 15.07 10.62 -20.75
C LYS A 220 15.44 11.23 -22.11
N LYS A 221 15.50 12.56 -22.20
CA LYS A 221 15.89 13.29 -23.42
C LYS A 221 17.36 13.07 -23.84
N LYS A 222 18.25 12.68 -22.90
CA LYS A 222 19.69 12.51 -23.14
C LYS A 222 20.12 11.08 -23.51
N LEU A 223 19.20 10.12 -23.69
CA LEU A 223 19.53 8.78 -24.17
C LEU A 223 19.70 8.77 -25.70
N ALA A 224 20.80 9.37 -26.18
CA ALA A 224 21.26 9.26 -27.56
C ALA A 224 22.40 8.23 -27.70
N TRP A 225 22.37 7.13 -26.93
CA TRP A 225 23.33 6.03 -27.06
C TRP A 225 22.98 5.10 -28.23
N GLY A 226 22.47 5.64 -29.34
CA GLY A 226 22.57 4.95 -30.60
C GLY A 226 24.04 4.83 -30.94
N PHE A 227 24.59 3.62 -30.81
CA PHE A 227 25.82 3.22 -31.48
C PHE A 227 25.68 3.63 -32.95
N GLU A 228 26.28 4.76 -33.32
CA GLU A 228 26.38 5.14 -34.72
C GLU A 228 27.26 4.08 -35.35
N HIS A 229 26.64 3.16 -36.11
CA HIS A 229 27.33 2.09 -36.79
C HIS A 229 28.32 2.75 -37.73
N LYS A 230 29.57 2.90 -37.28
CA LYS A 230 30.65 3.44 -38.08
C LYS A 230 30.68 2.59 -39.34
N GLN A 231 30.27 3.17 -40.47
CA GLN A 231 30.40 2.58 -41.79
C GLN A 231 31.89 2.45 -42.09
N ARG A 232 32.53 1.47 -41.47
CA ARG A 232 33.97 1.22 -41.49
C ARG A 232 34.41 0.53 -42.79
N TRP A 233 33.47 0.28 -43.71
CA TRP A 233 33.70 -0.34 -45.01
C TRP A 233 33.57 0.65 -46.18
N GLU A 234 33.09 1.89 -45.97
CA GLU A 234 32.94 2.88 -47.05
C GLU A 234 34.20 3.72 -47.34
N THR A 235 35.31 3.48 -46.64
CA THR A 235 36.60 4.17 -46.90
C THR A 235 37.73 3.22 -47.33
N LYS A 236 37.38 2.04 -47.86
CA LYS A 236 38.38 1.12 -48.46
C LYS A 236 37.90 0.52 -49.78
N SER A 237 37.47 1.36 -50.70
CA SER A 237 37.50 1.07 -52.14
C SER A 237 37.61 2.38 -52.93
N ALA A 238 38.75 3.05 -52.77
CA ALA A 238 39.27 3.98 -53.75
C ALA A 238 40.63 3.44 -54.22
N MET A 239 40.58 2.37 -55.01
CA MET A 239 41.63 1.86 -55.89
C MET A 239 40.95 1.34 -57.15
#